data_AF-A0ABD3EWQ6-F1
#
_entry.id   AF-A0ABD3EWQ6-F1
#
_cell.length_a   1.000
_cell.length_b   1.000
_cell.length_c   1.000
_cell.angle_alpha   90.00
_cell.angle_beta   90.00
_cell.angle_gamma   90.00
#
_symmetry.space_group_name_H-M   'P 1'
#
loop_
_entity.id
_entity.type
_entity.pdbx_description
1 polymer ?
#
loop_
_entity_poly.entity_id
_entity_poly.type
_entity_poly.pdbx_seq_one_letter_code
_entity_poly.pdbx_strand_id
1 'polypeptide(L)'
;MNGYWTLTEFCLAIGNELGDRRSIHYRPELVHADLLTFFLNVSSVLSYLFRERLDPVLAFAAFELSFAYRVELVDASATLRNIIVDFAESDYWLGLIQVSPFLAKLSPMKFWTVHGINTDRKLVVISTVLAIFSTILGLVVYICARKCFRHVQIKRGRRASLYNADRAGEEQLMSFETATGSAFSKRYGVISDYDNYFISGDQRYASIDAVYGNGYLLANNKFLVATEDMLSLLVMKITRVRFTNIYVYSILEDGGVKQTAGLVYPATISWADLANLDVAELG
;
A
#
# COMPACT_ATOMS: atom_id res chain seq x y z
N MET A 1 -21.59 4.39 -20.09
CA MET A 1 -20.47 3.70 -19.37
C MET A 1 -19.44 3.26 -20.39
N ASN A 2 -18.15 3.47 -20.14
CA ASN A 2 -17.05 3.45 -21.12
C ASN A 2 -16.65 2.05 -21.67
N GLY A 3 -17.52 1.03 -21.55
CA GLY A 3 -17.40 -0.25 -22.25
C GLY A 3 -16.06 -1.02 -22.15
N TYR A 4 -15.24 -0.77 -21.13
CA TYR A 4 -13.86 -1.27 -21.00
C TYR A 4 -12.90 -0.82 -22.12
N TRP A 5 -13.21 0.28 -22.82
CA TRP A 5 -12.49 0.70 -24.01
C TRP A 5 -11.02 1.01 -23.75
N THR A 6 -10.73 1.77 -22.70
CA THR A 6 -9.36 2.15 -22.31
C THR A 6 -8.48 0.95 -21.99
N LEU A 7 -9.01 -0.03 -21.27
CA LEU A 7 -8.30 -1.29 -20.98
C LEU A 7 -8.14 -2.16 -22.24
N THR A 8 -9.11 -2.12 -23.16
CA THR A 8 -9.04 -2.86 -24.41
C THR A 8 -7.96 -2.28 -25.32
N GLU A 9 -7.90 -0.95 -25.46
CA GLU A 9 -6.83 -0.25 -26.22
C GLU A 9 -5.45 -0.57 -25.65
N PHE A 10 -5.33 -0.58 -24.32
CA PHE A 10 -4.09 -0.98 -23.65
C PHE A 10 -3.68 -2.42 -23.95
N CYS A 11 -4.62 -3.38 -23.86
CA CYS A 11 -4.34 -4.77 -24.17
C CYS A 11 -3.96 -4.97 -25.64
N LEU A 12 -4.66 -4.29 -26.56
CA LEU A 12 -4.35 -4.33 -27.99
C LEU A 12 -3.00 -3.69 -28.29
N ALA A 13 -2.61 -2.63 -27.58
CA ALA A 13 -1.29 -2.02 -27.75
C ALA A 13 -0.16 -3.01 -27.39
N ILE A 14 -0.29 -3.72 -26.26
CA ILE A 14 0.67 -4.78 -25.86
C ILE A 14 0.67 -5.93 -26.88
N GLY A 15 -0.51 -6.40 -27.31
CA GLY A 15 -0.62 -7.49 -28.27
C GLY A 15 -0.06 -7.14 -29.65
N ASN A 16 -0.25 -5.90 -30.11
CA ASN A 16 0.32 -5.43 -31.37
C ASN A 16 1.83 -5.23 -31.30
N GLU A 17 2.36 -4.80 -30.16
CA GLU A 17 3.81 -4.70 -29.94
C GLU A 17 4.47 -6.09 -29.97
N LEU A 18 3.85 -7.10 -29.34
CA LEU A 18 4.33 -8.48 -29.36
C LEU A 18 4.12 -9.20 -30.71
N GLY A 19 3.04 -8.84 -31.41
CA GLY A 19 2.66 -9.41 -32.71
C GLY A 19 3.30 -8.73 -33.91
N ASP A 20 4.19 -7.77 -33.69
CA ASP A 20 4.82 -6.91 -34.70
C ASP A 20 3.80 -6.30 -35.68
N ARG A 21 2.73 -5.74 -35.11
CA ARG A 21 1.64 -5.06 -35.83
C ARG A 21 1.67 -3.57 -35.58
N ARG A 22 0.72 -2.86 -36.19
CA ARG A 22 0.60 -1.40 -36.07
C ARG A 22 0.43 -0.99 -34.60
N SER A 23 1.27 -0.07 -34.14
CA SER A 23 1.15 0.53 -32.81
C SER A 23 -0.17 1.28 -32.65
N ILE A 24 -0.94 0.95 -31.61
CA ILE A 24 -2.15 1.68 -31.22
C ILE A 24 -1.74 2.75 -30.20
N HIS A 25 -2.18 3.99 -30.45
CA HIS A 25 -1.97 5.07 -29.49
C HIS A 25 -3.01 4.98 -28.37
N TYR A 26 -2.52 4.89 -27.13
CA TYR A 26 -3.34 4.96 -25.92
C TYR A 26 -2.66 5.91 -24.91
N ARG A 27 -3.40 6.36 -23.88
CA ARG A 27 -2.86 7.19 -22.81
C ARG A 27 -2.40 6.31 -21.63
N PRO A 28 -1.10 6.06 -21.46
CA PRO A 28 -0.62 5.15 -20.43
C PRO A 28 -0.88 5.66 -19.02
N GLU A 29 -0.97 6.98 -18.82
CA GLU A 29 -1.15 7.60 -17.50
C GLU A 29 -2.48 7.22 -16.85
N LEU A 30 -3.54 7.09 -17.66
CA LEU A 30 -4.87 6.69 -17.18
C LEU A 30 -4.86 5.24 -16.68
N VAL A 31 -4.24 4.35 -17.44
CA VAL A 31 -4.17 2.92 -17.10
C VAL A 31 -3.23 2.69 -15.92
N HIS A 32 -2.12 3.44 -15.87
CA HIS A 32 -1.16 3.40 -14.76
C HIS A 32 -1.83 3.75 -13.43
N ALA A 33 -2.53 4.88 -13.34
CA ALA A 33 -3.17 5.33 -12.11
C ALA A 33 -4.24 4.34 -11.60
N ASP A 34 -5.06 3.82 -12.50
CA ASP A 34 -6.09 2.84 -12.16
C ASP A 34 -5.45 1.53 -11.67
N LEU A 35 -4.49 0.97 -12.42
CA LEU A 35 -3.83 -0.29 -12.06
C LEU A 35 -2.99 -0.16 -10.79
N LEU A 36 -2.34 0.98 -10.56
CA LEU A 36 -1.61 1.25 -9.32
C LEU A 36 -2.54 1.20 -8.11
N THR A 37 -3.71 1.82 -8.22
CA THR A 37 -4.72 1.82 -7.15
C THR A 37 -5.19 0.39 -6.86
N PHE A 38 -5.46 -0.40 -7.90
CA PHE A 38 -5.78 -1.82 -7.71
C PHE A 38 -4.62 -2.61 -7.10
N PHE A 39 -3.38 -2.36 -7.53
CA PHE A 39 -2.18 -3.01 -6.99
C PHE A 39 -2.03 -2.78 -5.50
N LEU A 40 -2.13 -1.52 -5.08
CA LEU A 40 -1.99 -1.14 -3.67
C LEU A 40 -3.11 -1.77 -2.82
N ASN A 41 -4.34 -1.79 -3.32
CA ASN A 41 -5.45 -2.47 -2.63
C ASN A 41 -5.21 -3.98 -2.46
N VAL A 42 -4.74 -4.67 -3.51
CA VAL A 42 -4.42 -6.12 -3.43
C VAL A 42 -3.25 -6.34 -2.47
N SER A 43 -2.21 -5.51 -2.52
CA SER A 43 -1.07 -5.60 -1.61
C SER A 43 -1.46 -5.37 -0.14
N SER A 44 -2.44 -4.48 0.12
CA SER A 44 -3.01 -4.26 1.44
C SER A 44 -3.75 -5.50 1.94
N VAL A 45 -4.62 -6.11 1.11
CA VAL A 45 -5.31 -7.36 1.44
C VAL A 45 -4.33 -8.49 1.74
N LEU A 46 -3.26 -8.61 0.95
CA LEU A 46 -2.19 -9.58 1.19
C LEU A 46 -1.48 -9.34 2.53
N SER A 47 -1.16 -8.09 2.83
CA SER A 47 -0.57 -7.71 4.11
C SER A 47 -1.46 -8.12 5.30
N TYR A 48 -2.78 -7.91 5.20
CA TYR A 48 -3.74 -8.39 6.20
C TYR A 48 -3.76 -9.92 6.31
N LEU A 49 -3.71 -10.64 5.18
CA LEU A 49 -3.73 -12.10 5.16
C LEU A 49 -2.47 -12.70 5.80
N PHE A 50 -1.29 -12.18 5.45
CA PHE A 50 -0.02 -12.67 5.98
C PHE A 50 0.30 -12.18 7.39
N ARG A 51 -0.47 -11.18 7.86
CA ARG A 51 -0.25 -10.48 9.13
C ARG A 51 1.15 -9.87 9.19
N GLU A 52 1.57 -9.23 8.11
CA GLU A 52 2.87 -8.56 8.03
C GLU A 52 2.73 -7.19 7.38
N ARG A 53 3.41 -6.19 7.93
CA ARG A 53 3.49 -4.85 7.33
C ARG A 53 4.34 -4.88 6.07
N LEU A 54 3.82 -4.26 5.02
CA LEU A 54 4.51 -4.14 3.74
C LEU A 54 4.91 -2.68 3.53
N ASP A 55 6.18 -2.44 3.23
CA ASP A 55 6.68 -1.09 2.98
C ASP A 55 6.02 -0.50 1.72
N PRO A 56 5.36 0.68 1.80
CA PRO A 56 4.79 1.36 0.65
C PRO A 56 5.78 1.57 -0.49
N VAL A 57 7.04 1.86 -0.18
CA VAL A 57 8.08 2.09 -1.21
C VAL A 57 8.32 0.81 -1.99
N LEU A 58 8.39 -0.33 -1.30
CA LEU A 58 8.57 -1.63 -1.94
C LEU A 58 7.35 -2.00 -2.81
N ALA A 59 6.13 -1.75 -2.32
CA ALA A 59 4.90 -2.00 -3.08
C ALA A 59 4.86 -1.16 -4.37
N PHE A 60 5.16 0.13 -4.25
CA PHE A 60 5.17 1.07 -5.35
C PHE A 60 6.26 0.71 -6.37
N ALA A 61 7.49 0.45 -5.91
CA ALA A 61 8.60 0.06 -6.78
C ALA A 61 8.30 -1.25 -7.54
N ALA A 62 7.68 -2.23 -6.87
CA ALA A 62 7.28 -3.49 -7.50
C ALA A 62 6.22 -3.30 -8.59
N PHE A 63 5.30 -2.35 -8.41
CA PHE A 63 4.33 -1.98 -9.43
C PHE A 63 4.99 -1.25 -10.60
N GLU A 64 5.83 -0.24 -10.34
CA GLU A 64 6.50 0.53 -11.39
C GLU A 64 7.38 -0.38 -12.27
N LEU A 65 8.12 -1.31 -11.65
CA LEU A 65 8.86 -2.33 -12.39
C LEU A 65 7.94 -3.19 -13.24
N SER A 66 6.81 -3.63 -12.70
CA SER A 66 5.86 -4.43 -13.46
C SER A 66 5.25 -3.67 -14.65
N PHE A 67 4.90 -2.41 -14.44
CA PHE A 67 4.30 -1.60 -15.48
C PHE A 67 5.32 -1.23 -16.56
N ALA A 68 6.57 -0.95 -16.19
CA ALA A 68 7.66 -0.72 -17.12
C ALA A 68 7.94 -1.96 -17.99
N TYR A 69 8.08 -3.13 -17.36
CA TYR A 69 8.39 -4.40 -18.03
C TYR A 69 7.15 -5.20 -18.46
N ARG A 70 5.99 -4.52 -18.63
CA ARG A 70 4.69 -5.17 -18.89
C ARG A 70 4.69 -6.04 -20.15
N VAL A 71 5.48 -5.67 -21.16
CA VAL A 71 5.57 -6.40 -22.43
C VAL A 71 6.40 -7.66 -22.24
N GLU A 72 7.57 -7.56 -21.59
CA GLU A 72 8.39 -8.74 -21.30
C GLU A 72 7.69 -9.71 -20.32
N LEU A 73 6.90 -9.20 -19.37
CA LEU A 73 6.13 -10.05 -18.46
C LEU A 73 5.05 -10.87 -19.17
N VAL A 74 4.42 -10.30 -20.20
CA VAL A 74 3.49 -11.05 -21.05
C VAL A 74 4.24 -12.07 -21.91
N ASP A 75 5.38 -11.67 -22.49
CA ASP A 75 6.20 -12.56 -23.33
C ASP A 75 6.80 -13.74 -22.54
N ALA A 76 7.10 -13.55 -21.26
CA ALA A 76 7.61 -14.59 -20.37
C ALA A 76 6.65 -15.78 -20.20
N SER A 77 5.34 -15.60 -20.46
CA SER A 77 4.35 -16.67 -20.40
C SER A 77 3.77 -16.96 -21.78
N ALA A 78 4.15 -18.09 -22.39
CA ALA A 78 3.64 -18.52 -23.69
C ALA A 78 2.10 -18.55 -23.75
N THR A 79 1.45 -18.96 -22.66
CA THR A 79 -0.02 -19.01 -22.58
C THR A 79 -0.64 -17.62 -22.63
N LEU A 80 -0.13 -16.67 -21.86
CA LEU A 80 -0.64 -15.30 -21.83
C LEU A 80 -0.34 -14.58 -23.14
N ARG A 81 0.86 -14.78 -23.67
CA ARG A 81 1.28 -14.26 -24.97
C ARG A 81 0.33 -14.70 -26.08
N ASN A 82 0.05 -15.99 -26.21
CA ASN A 82 -0.83 -16.50 -27.27
C ASN A 82 -2.23 -15.89 -27.16
N ILE A 83 -2.81 -15.84 -25.95
CA ILE A 83 -4.12 -15.23 -25.73
C ILE A 83 -4.17 -13.76 -26.21
N ILE A 84 -3.17 -12.97 -25.85
CA ILE A 84 -3.14 -11.53 -26.12
C ILE A 84 -2.82 -11.27 -27.59
N VAL A 85 -1.85 -12.01 -28.16
CA VAL A 85 -1.45 -11.88 -29.57
C VAL A 85 -2.55 -12.40 -30.50
N ASP A 86 -3.18 -13.55 -30.21
CA ASP A 86 -4.27 -14.10 -31.02
C ASP A 86 -5.45 -13.12 -31.07
N PHE A 87 -5.75 -12.45 -29.96
CA PHE A 87 -6.78 -11.43 -29.92
C PHE A 87 -6.41 -10.21 -30.77
N ALA A 88 -5.19 -9.68 -30.61
CA ALA A 88 -4.71 -8.54 -31.40
C ALA A 88 -4.63 -8.87 -32.90
N GLU A 89 -4.25 -10.09 -33.26
CA GLU A 89 -4.25 -10.54 -34.65
C GLU A 89 -5.68 -10.64 -35.19
N SER A 90 -6.61 -11.21 -34.42
CA SER A 90 -8.02 -11.29 -34.81
C SER A 90 -8.64 -9.89 -35.04
N ASP A 91 -8.27 -8.91 -34.21
CA ASP A 91 -8.68 -7.51 -34.31
C ASP A 91 -8.07 -6.88 -35.58
N TYR A 92 -6.77 -7.08 -35.82
CA TYR A 92 -6.08 -6.58 -37.00
C TYR A 92 -6.73 -7.06 -38.30
N TRP A 93 -7.06 -8.36 -38.39
CA TRP A 93 -7.70 -8.93 -39.58
C TRP A 93 -9.14 -8.43 -39.77
N LEU A 94 -9.86 -8.13 -38.68
CA LEU A 94 -11.23 -7.63 -38.75
C LEU A 94 -11.29 -6.21 -39.34
N GLY A 95 -10.29 -5.38 -39.09
CA GLY A 95 -10.21 -4.03 -39.65
C GLY A 95 -9.69 -3.94 -41.08
N LEU A 96 -9.17 -5.04 -41.65
CA LEU A 96 -8.62 -5.04 -43.00
C LEU A 96 -9.72 -5.12 -44.05
N ILE A 97 -9.81 -4.11 -44.92
CA ILE A 97 -10.79 -4.12 -46.02
C ILE A 97 -10.33 -5.12 -47.10
N GLN A 98 -11.24 -6.04 -47.47
CA GLN A 98 -11.05 -6.88 -48.65
C GLN A 98 -11.27 -6.07 -49.92
N VAL A 99 -10.19 -5.76 -50.62
CA VAL A 99 -10.21 -5.03 -51.89
C VAL A 99 -10.45 -6.01 -53.04
N SER A 100 -11.22 -5.61 -54.06
CA SER A 100 -11.47 -6.46 -55.22
C SER A 100 -10.16 -6.79 -55.96
N PRO A 101 -10.04 -7.96 -56.60
CA PRO A 101 -8.82 -8.37 -57.31
C PRO A 101 -8.39 -7.39 -58.41
N PHE A 102 -9.34 -6.64 -58.98
CA PHE A 102 -9.07 -5.60 -59.96
C PHE A 102 -8.40 -4.37 -59.34
N LEU A 103 -8.95 -3.83 -58.24
CA LEU A 103 -8.33 -2.71 -57.53
C LEU A 103 -6.96 -3.08 -56.96
N ALA A 104 -6.80 -4.32 -56.44
CA ALA A 104 -5.53 -4.78 -55.89
C ALA A 104 -4.39 -4.82 -56.94
N LYS A 105 -4.72 -5.02 -58.23
CA LYS A 105 -3.76 -4.95 -59.34
C LYS A 105 -3.39 -3.51 -59.71
N LEU A 106 -4.29 -2.55 -59.50
CA LEU A 106 -4.07 -1.14 -59.80
C LEU A 106 -3.35 -0.41 -58.67
N SER A 107 -3.73 -0.70 -57.42
CA SER A 107 -3.10 -0.16 -56.22
C SER A 107 -3.09 -1.24 -55.13
N PRO A 108 -1.93 -1.85 -54.84
CA PRO A 108 -1.81 -2.90 -53.82
C PRO A 108 -1.84 -2.36 -52.38
N MET A 109 -2.48 -1.21 -52.14
CA MET A 109 -2.65 -0.65 -50.80
C MET A 109 -3.71 -1.43 -50.01
N LYS A 110 -3.33 -1.89 -48.81
CA LYS A 110 -4.25 -2.45 -47.84
C LYS A 110 -4.74 -1.34 -46.91
N PHE A 111 -6.05 -1.14 -46.83
CA PHE A 111 -6.65 -0.18 -45.93
C PHE A 111 -7.14 -0.89 -44.66
N TRP A 112 -6.83 -0.27 -43.52
CA TRP A 112 -7.36 -0.68 -42.23
C TRP A 112 -8.34 0.40 -41.76
N THR A 113 -9.56 0.01 -41.44
CA THR A 113 -10.64 0.94 -41.08
C THR A 113 -11.25 0.61 -39.74
N VAL A 114 -11.87 1.61 -39.11
CA VAL A 114 -12.55 1.45 -37.83
C VAL A 114 -13.65 0.39 -37.94
N HIS A 115 -13.69 -0.51 -36.97
CA HIS A 115 -14.67 -1.59 -36.88
C HIS A 115 -15.14 -1.78 -35.44
N GLY A 116 -16.30 -2.43 -35.28
CA GLY A 116 -16.80 -2.83 -33.98
C GLY A 116 -16.13 -4.13 -33.52
N ILE A 117 -15.67 -4.16 -32.26
CA ILE A 117 -15.20 -5.40 -31.62
C ILE A 117 -16.40 -6.08 -30.96
N ASN A 118 -16.89 -7.17 -31.57
CA ASN A 118 -18.00 -7.97 -31.04
C ASN A 118 -17.53 -9.19 -30.22
N THR A 119 -16.22 -9.44 -30.16
CA THR A 119 -15.62 -10.56 -29.43
C THR A 119 -15.53 -10.25 -27.93
N ASP A 120 -15.62 -11.29 -27.10
CA ASP A 120 -15.49 -11.18 -25.65
C ASP A 120 -14.07 -10.72 -25.24
N ARG A 121 -13.98 -9.52 -24.66
CA ARG A 121 -12.72 -8.86 -24.27
C ARG A 121 -12.20 -9.29 -22.89
N LYS A 122 -13.05 -9.96 -22.11
CA LYS A 122 -12.79 -10.26 -20.69
C LYS A 122 -11.55 -11.11 -20.51
N LEU A 123 -11.37 -12.12 -21.36
CA LEU A 123 -10.28 -13.07 -21.26
C LEU A 123 -8.92 -12.37 -21.43
N VAL A 124 -8.81 -11.52 -22.44
CA VAL A 124 -7.60 -10.73 -22.73
C VAL A 124 -7.31 -9.74 -21.62
N VAL A 125 -8.33 -9.02 -21.13
CA VAL A 125 -8.16 -8.08 -20.02
C VAL A 125 -7.66 -8.80 -18.76
N ILE A 126 -8.25 -9.94 -18.41
CA ILE A 126 -7.82 -10.73 -17.25
C ILE A 126 -6.39 -11.24 -17.44
N SER A 127 -6.05 -11.75 -18.63
CA SER A 127 -4.69 -12.22 -18.94
C SER A 127 -3.64 -11.13 -18.82
N THR A 128 -3.91 -9.94 -19.37
CA THR A 128 -2.99 -8.79 -19.28
C THR A 128 -2.83 -8.31 -17.83
N VAL A 129 -3.94 -8.23 -17.09
CA VAL A 129 -3.94 -7.83 -15.69
C VAL A 129 -3.19 -8.84 -14.81
N LEU A 130 -3.35 -10.15 -15.06
CA LEU A 130 -2.59 -11.20 -14.38
C LEU A 130 -1.10 -11.13 -14.68
N ALA A 131 -0.71 -10.82 -15.93
CA ALA A 131 0.70 -10.65 -16.30
C ALA A 131 1.34 -9.50 -15.53
N ILE A 132 0.67 -8.34 -15.44
CA ILE A 132 1.15 -7.17 -14.71
C ILE A 132 1.12 -7.41 -13.20
N PHE A 133 0.15 -8.15 -12.67
CA PHE A 133 0.15 -8.49 -11.25
C PHE A 133 1.10 -9.64 -10.88
N SER A 134 1.86 -10.21 -11.82
CA SER A 134 2.80 -11.30 -11.54
C SER A 134 3.86 -10.93 -10.49
N THR A 135 4.27 -9.66 -10.40
CA THR A 135 5.23 -9.18 -9.40
C THR A 135 4.72 -9.28 -7.96
N ILE A 136 3.40 -9.43 -7.76
CA ILE A 136 2.80 -9.71 -6.46
C ILE A 136 3.32 -11.06 -5.91
N LEU A 137 3.57 -12.05 -6.77
CA LEU A 137 4.17 -13.31 -6.33
C LEU A 137 5.57 -13.07 -5.73
N GLY A 138 6.34 -12.16 -6.31
CA GLY A 138 7.63 -11.72 -5.77
C GLY A 138 7.48 -11.08 -4.38
N LEU A 139 6.48 -10.22 -4.19
CA LEU A 139 6.17 -9.64 -2.88
C LEU A 139 5.78 -10.72 -1.86
N VAL A 140 4.98 -11.70 -2.24
CA VAL A 140 4.60 -12.82 -1.36
C VAL A 140 5.82 -13.65 -0.95
N VAL A 141 6.73 -13.94 -1.89
CA VAL A 141 7.99 -14.64 -1.60
C VAL A 141 8.85 -13.83 -0.62
N TYR A 142 8.94 -12.50 -0.82
CA TYR A 142 9.65 -11.61 0.09
C TYR A 142 9.06 -11.63 1.50
N ILE A 143 7.74 -11.53 1.65
CA ILE A 143 7.03 -11.65 2.93
C ILE A 143 7.34 -12.99 3.59
N CYS A 144 7.21 -14.10 2.86
CA CYS A 144 7.50 -15.44 3.38
C CYS A 144 8.97 -15.57 3.83
N ALA A 145 9.92 -15.07 3.05
CA ALA A 145 11.35 -15.08 3.38
C ALA A 145 11.64 -14.26 4.65
N ARG A 146 11.05 -13.07 4.76
CA ARG A 146 11.14 -12.19 5.93
C ARG A 146 10.61 -12.89 7.20
N LYS A 147 9.46 -13.56 7.07
CA LYS A 147 8.84 -14.34 8.15
C LYS A 147 9.72 -15.50 8.60
N CYS A 148 10.28 -16.25 7.65
CA CYS A 148 11.22 -17.33 7.93
C CYS A 148 12.48 -16.82 8.64
N PHE A 149 13.04 -15.69 8.17
CA PHE A 149 14.24 -15.09 8.77
C PHE A 149 14.01 -14.65 10.22
N ARG A 150 12.89 -13.95 10.50
CA ARG A 150 12.49 -13.59 11.88
C ARG A 150 12.33 -14.81 12.77
N HIS A 151 11.70 -15.87 12.26
CA HIS A 151 11.50 -17.09 13.04
C HIS A 151 12.83 -17.80 13.39
N VAL A 152 13.81 -17.77 12.47
CA VAL A 152 15.16 -18.29 12.70
C VAL A 152 15.94 -17.44 13.72
N GLN A 153 15.85 -16.10 13.64
CA GLN A 153 16.49 -15.20 14.60
C GLN A 153 15.95 -15.39 16.02
N ILE A 154 14.63 -15.49 16.21
CA ILE A 154 14.01 -15.76 17.52
C ILE A 154 14.50 -17.09 18.11
N LYS A 155 14.61 -18.14 17.27
CA LYS A 155 15.15 -19.44 17.72
C LYS A 155 16.63 -19.39 18.12
N ARG A 156 17.44 -18.55 17.45
CA ARG A 156 18.84 -18.31 17.84
C ARG A 156 18.94 -17.52 19.15
N GLY A 157 18.12 -16.49 19.34
CA GLY A 157 18.06 -15.69 20.58
C GLY A 157 17.62 -16.49 21.81
N ARG A 158 16.62 -17.38 21.67
CA ARG A 158 16.16 -18.27 22.76
C ARG A 158 17.21 -19.28 23.25
N ARG A 159 18.16 -19.68 22.39
CA ARG A 159 19.28 -20.53 22.82
C ARG A 159 20.35 -19.75 23.59
N ALA A 160 20.50 -18.45 23.34
CA ALA A 160 21.39 -17.59 24.11
C ALA A 160 20.76 -17.13 25.45
N SER A 161 19.44 -16.97 25.51
CA SER A 161 18.74 -16.46 26.72
C SER A 161 18.59 -17.48 27.85
N LEU A 162 18.84 -18.78 27.61
CA LEU A 162 18.83 -19.81 28.67
C LEU A 162 19.94 -19.60 29.72
N TYR A 163 21.01 -18.87 29.38
CA TYR A 163 22.07 -18.50 30.33
C TYR A 163 21.78 -17.21 31.14
N ASN A 164 20.78 -16.40 30.74
CA ASN A 164 20.43 -15.13 31.39
C ASN A 164 19.03 -15.15 32.04
N ALA A 165 18.45 -16.34 32.23
CA ALA A 165 17.08 -16.53 32.68
C ALA A 165 16.77 -15.96 34.09
N ASP A 166 17.79 -15.75 34.92
CA ASP A 166 17.62 -15.21 36.28
C ASP A 166 17.46 -13.68 36.35
N ARG A 167 17.53 -12.95 35.22
CA ARG A 167 17.28 -11.50 35.19
C ARG A 167 16.05 -11.08 34.36
N ALA A 168 15.44 -12.02 33.63
CA ALA A 168 14.37 -11.72 32.67
C ALA A 168 12.95 -11.98 33.20
N GLY A 169 12.79 -12.04 34.53
CA GLY A 169 11.51 -12.32 35.20
C GLY A 169 10.67 -11.09 35.53
N GLU A 170 11.21 -9.88 35.41
CA GLU A 170 10.59 -8.64 35.95
C GLU A 170 10.66 -7.42 35.03
N GLU A 171 10.98 -7.55 33.74
CA GLU A 171 10.70 -6.46 32.78
C GLU A 171 9.22 -6.53 32.38
N GLN A 172 8.37 -6.07 33.30
CA GLN A 172 6.98 -5.75 33.05
C GLN A 172 6.91 -4.88 31.80
N LEU A 173 6.40 -5.47 30.72
CA LEU A 173 5.86 -4.73 29.59
C LEU A 173 4.87 -3.71 30.16
N MET A 174 5.29 -2.46 30.26
CA MET A 174 4.54 -1.38 30.90
C MET A 174 3.18 -1.27 30.18
N SER A 175 2.08 -1.08 30.90
CA SER A 175 0.71 -1.24 30.36
C SER A 175 0.39 -0.40 29.10
N PHE A 176 1.15 0.67 28.85
CA PHE A 176 1.14 1.42 27.59
C PHE A 176 1.70 0.56 26.43
N GLU A 177 2.85 -0.10 26.57
CA GLU A 177 3.43 -1.07 25.63
C GLU A 177 2.44 -2.19 25.23
N THR A 178 1.62 -2.66 26.17
CA THR A 178 0.57 -3.64 25.87
C THR A 178 -0.67 -2.98 25.27
N ALA A 179 -1.08 -1.79 25.69
CA ALA A 179 -2.30 -1.13 25.21
C ALA A 179 -2.12 -0.48 23.82
N THR A 180 -1.11 0.37 23.64
CA THR A 180 -0.78 0.99 22.35
C THR A 180 0.01 0.03 21.45
N GLY A 181 1.00 -0.71 21.97
CA GLY A 181 1.77 -1.67 21.16
C GLY A 181 0.95 -2.88 20.67
N SER A 182 -0.07 -3.35 21.39
CA SER A 182 -0.98 -4.40 20.87
C SER A 182 -2.01 -3.85 19.87
N ALA A 183 -2.42 -2.59 19.98
CA ALA A 183 -3.23 -1.92 18.96
C ALA A 183 -2.41 -1.68 17.68
N PHE A 184 -1.12 -1.37 17.80
CA PHE A 184 -0.22 -1.12 16.66
C PHE A 184 0.33 -2.39 16.01
N SER A 185 0.72 -3.41 16.77
CA SER A 185 1.18 -4.70 16.21
C SER A 185 0.09 -5.44 15.44
N LYS A 186 -1.19 -5.15 15.72
CA LYS A 186 -2.34 -5.72 15.00
C LYS A 186 -2.78 -4.92 13.77
N ARG A 187 -2.18 -3.76 13.48
CA ARG A 187 -2.40 -3.03 12.22
C ARG A 187 -1.50 -3.63 11.14
N TYR A 188 -2.14 -4.36 10.25
CA TYR A 188 -1.58 -4.87 9.01
C TYR A 188 -2.01 -3.96 7.85
N GLY A 189 -1.18 -3.85 6.84
CA GLY A 189 -1.40 -2.98 5.69
C GLY A 189 -0.08 -2.55 5.04
N VAL A 190 -0.21 -1.72 4.00
CA VAL A 190 0.93 -1.05 3.37
C VAL A 190 1.37 0.10 4.27
N ILE A 191 2.25 -0.19 5.22
CA ILE A 191 2.71 0.72 6.27
C ILE A 191 4.22 0.52 6.40
N SER A 192 4.97 1.61 6.43
CA SER A 192 6.42 1.56 6.67
C SER A 192 6.72 0.89 8.01
N ASP A 193 7.81 0.12 8.07
CA ASP A 193 8.27 -0.48 9.32
C ASP A 193 9.06 0.57 10.09
N TYR A 194 8.43 1.17 11.09
CA TYR A 194 9.07 2.16 11.96
C TYR A 194 9.78 1.45 13.12
N ASP A 195 11.01 1.88 13.41
CA ASP A 195 11.64 1.57 14.69
C ASP A 195 10.90 2.37 15.77
N ASN A 196 10.02 1.67 16.49
CA ASN A 196 9.13 2.30 17.45
C ASN A 196 9.88 2.84 18.68
N TYR A 197 11.16 2.51 18.85
CA TYR A 197 11.95 2.91 20.01
C TYR A 197 13.42 3.16 19.70
N PHE A 198 14.02 4.08 20.44
CA PHE A 198 15.46 4.16 20.63
C PHE A 198 15.80 3.96 22.10
N ILE A 199 16.93 3.32 22.37
CA ILE A 199 17.39 3.01 23.72
C ILE A 199 18.41 4.08 24.09
N SER A 200 18.09 4.90 25.09
CA SER A 200 19.03 5.84 25.70
C SER A 200 19.20 5.45 27.17
N GLY A 201 20.34 4.85 27.50
CA GLY A 201 20.59 4.29 28.84
C GLY A 201 19.77 3.03 29.14
N ASP A 202 19.18 2.96 30.33
CA ASP A 202 18.35 1.83 30.82
C ASP A 202 16.85 2.00 30.48
N GLN A 203 16.50 3.09 29.78
CA GLN A 203 15.11 3.41 29.44
C GLN A 203 14.89 3.34 27.92
N ARG A 204 13.70 2.84 27.53
CA ARG A 204 13.26 2.74 26.13
C ARG A 204 12.30 3.88 25.82
N TYR A 205 12.69 4.75 24.89
CA TYR A 205 11.89 5.91 24.47
C TYR A 205 11.10 5.57 23.21
N ALA A 206 9.87 6.06 23.10
CA ALA A 206 9.08 5.92 21.88
C ALA A 206 9.58 6.92 20.83
N SER A 207 9.83 6.45 19.62
CA SER A 207 10.23 7.34 18.52
C SER A 207 9.10 8.31 18.17
N ILE A 208 9.47 9.55 17.85
CA ILE A 208 8.56 10.63 17.46
C ILE A 208 7.69 10.23 16.25
N ASP A 209 8.30 9.55 15.28
CA ASP A 209 7.61 9.02 14.10
C ASP A 209 6.55 7.97 14.46
N ALA A 210 6.74 7.25 15.56
CA ALA A 210 5.76 6.29 16.07
C ALA A 210 4.61 6.98 16.80
N VAL A 211 4.77 8.20 17.33
CA VAL A 211 3.68 8.98 17.92
C VAL A 211 2.82 9.58 16.81
N TYR A 212 3.43 10.28 15.85
CA TYR A 212 2.71 10.96 14.77
C TYR A 212 2.15 10.00 13.71
N GLY A 213 2.92 9.00 13.28
CA GLY A 213 2.47 8.01 12.30
C GLY A 213 1.27 7.17 12.77
N ASN A 214 0.99 7.18 14.07
CA ASN A 214 -0.13 6.47 14.68
C ASN A 214 -1.35 7.37 14.96
N GLY A 215 -1.32 8.63 14.51
CA GLY A 215 -2.43 9.56 14.68
C GLY A 215 -2.56 10.04 16.12
N TYR A 216 -1.43 10.34 16.76
CA TYR A 216 -1.41 11.12 17.99
C TYR A 216 -0.66 12.42 17.77
N LEU A 217 -1.13 13.49 18.41
CA LEU A 217 -0.55 14.83 18.37
C LEU A 217 -0.09 15.24 19.76
N LEU A 218 1.02 15.94 19.80
CA LEU A 218 1.56 16.57 21.00
C LEU A 218 0.91 17.94 21.18
N ALA A 219 0.21 18.14 22.30
CA ALA A 219 -0.26 19.44 22.73
C ALA A 219 0.68 19.99 23.81
N ASN A 220 1.44 21.02 23.45
CA ASN A 220 2.34 21.78 24.32
C ASN A 220 3.33 20.94 25.16
N ASN A 221 3.91 19.89 24.56
CA ASN A 221 4.84 18.92 25.20
C ASN A 221 4.34 18.30 26.52
N LYS A 222 3.03 18.36 26.79
CA LYS A 222 2.43 17.93 28.05
C LYS A 222 1.39 16.84 27.85
N PHE A 223 0.70 16.88 26.71
CA PHE A 223 -0.44 16.03 26.44
C PHE A 223 -0.31 15.36 25.07
N LEU A 224 -0.69 14.10 25.00
CA LEU A 224 -0.65 13.27 23.81
C LEU A 224 -2.10 12.89 23.48
N VAL A 225 -2.61 13.48 22.39
CA VAL A 225 -4.03 13.49 22.01
C VAL A 225 -4.22 12.71 20.72
N ALA A 226 -5.22 11.83 20.64
CA ALA A 226 -5.52 11.13 19.38
C ALA A 226 -6.06 12.11 18.32
N THR A 227 -5.55 12.05 17.10
CA THR A 227 -5.98 12.88 15.96
C THR A 227 -7.47 12.67 15.65
N GLU A 228 -7.98 11.45 15.81
CA GLU A 228 -9.42 11.14 15.65
C GLU A 228 -10.30 11.93 16.63
N ASP A 229 -9.81 12.16 17.85
CA ASP A 229 -10.54 12.86 18.91
C ASP A 229 -10.32 14.38 18.89
N MET A 230 -9.44 14.92 18.05
CA MET A 230 -9.11 16.35 18.02
C MET A 230 -10.32 17.23 17.68
N LEU A 231 -11.10 16.84 16.68
CA LEU A 231 -12.30 17.58 16.30
C LEU A 231 -13.33 17.53 17.43
N SER A 232 -13.49 16.35 18.04
CA SER A 232 -14.38 16.18 19.19
C SER A 232 -13.95 17.05 20.38
N LEU A 233 -12.64 17.16 20.63
CA LEU A 233 -12.06 17.97 21.70
C LEU A 233 -12.29 19.46 21.43
N LEU A 234 -12.09 19.93 20.20
CA LEU A 234 -12.36 21.31 19.80
C LEU A 234 -13.84 21.68 19.98
N VAL A 235 -14.75 20.82 19.52
CA VAL A 235 -16.20 21.05 19.69
C VAL A 235 -16.57 21.06 21.18
N MET A 236 -15.97 20.19 21.99
CA MET A 236 -16.23 20.14 23.43
C MET A 236 -15.71 21.40 24.14
N LYS A 237 -14.59 21.95 23.66
CA LYS A 237 -14.01 23.20 24.17
C LYS A 237 -14.85 24.43 23.80
N ILE A 238 -15.36 24.49 22.57
CA ILE A 238 -16.20 25.60 22.08
C ILE A 238 -17.56 25.60 22.77
N THR A 239 -18.22 24.44 22.79
CA THR A 239 -19.59 24.31 23.34
C THR A 239 -19.61 24.27 24.86
N ARG A 240 -18.47 23.98 25.52
CA ARG A 240 -18.35 23.69 26.96
C ARG A 240 -19.24 22.54 27.43
N VAL A 241 -19.78 21.75 26.51
CA VAL A 241 -20.66 20.60 26.79
C VAL A 241 -19.90 19.32 26.47
N ARG A 242 -19.91 18.38 27.40
CA ARG A 242 -19.33 17.05 27.21
C ARG A 242 -20.31 16.18 26.43
N PHE A 243 -19.97 15.84 25.20
CA PHE A 243 -20.75 14.93 24.37
C PHE A 243 -20.05 13.58 24.14
N THR A 244 -18.73 13.51 24.32
CA THR A 244 -17.92 12.30 24.16
C THR A 244 -16.88 12.16 25.28
N ASN A 245 -16.47 10.93 25.56
CA ASN A 245 -15.42 10.62 26.54
C ASN A 245 -14.08 10.56 25.80
N ILE A 246 -13.32 11.65 25.87
CA ILE A 246 -12.00 11.75 25.23
C ILE A 246 -10.93 11.45 26.28
N TYR A 247 -9.96 10.64 25.88
CA TYR A 247 -8.88 10.16 26.74
C TYR A 247 -7.54 10.68 26.21
N VAL A 248 -6.75 11.29 27.10
CA VAL A 248 -5.45 11.90 26.76
C VAL A 248 -4.38 11.37 27.69
N TYR A 249 -3.20 11.13 27.14
CA TYR A 249 -2.03 10.71 27.93
C TYR A 249 -1.18 11.92 28.28
N SER A 250 -0.68 11.98 29.51
CA SER A 250 0.25 13.04 29.94
C SER A 250 1.69 12.59 29.74
N ILE A 251 2.57 13.51 29.35
CA ILE A 251 4.00 13.27 29.20
C ILE A 251 4.70 13.60 30.53
N LEU A 252 5.65 12.75 30.94
CA LEU A 252 6.48 12.89 32.12
C LEU A 252 7.72 13.73 31.78
N GLU A 253 8.34 14.36 32.78
CA GLU A 253 9.52 15.22 32.61
C GLU A 253 10.72 14.48 31.99
N ASP A 254 10.77 13.16 32.16
CA ASP A 254 11.81 12.29 31.59
C ASP A 254 11.51 11.89 30.12
N GLY A 255 10.52 12.47 29.44
CA GLY A 255 10.15 12.10 28.06
C GLY A 255 9.26 10.85 27.94
N GLY A 256 9.00 10.15 29.05
CA GLY A 256 8.08 9.00 29.09
C GLY A 256 6.60 9.40 29.07
N VAL A 257 5.73 8.53 28.58
CA VAL A 257 4.26 8.75 28.58
C VAL A 257 3.63 8.06 29.78
N LYS A 258 2.77 8.77 30.53
CA LYS A 258 2.04 8.20 31.67
C LYS A 258 1.06 7.13 31.20
N GLN A 259 1.09 5.98 31.85
CA GLN A 259 0.27 4.80 31.49
C GLN A 259 -1.25 5.02 31.59
N THR A 260 -1.69 5.89 32.50
CA THR A 260 -3.11 6.12 32.74
C THR A 260 -3.61 7.27 31.90
N ALA A 261 -4.52 6.96 30.98
CA ALA A 261 -5.23 7.96 30.22
C ALA A 261 -6.12 8.80 31.15
N GLY A 262 -5.94 10.11 31.11
CA GLY A 262 -6.79 11.07 31.78
C GLY A 262 -8.03 11.35 30.93
N LEU A 263 -9.19 11.36 31.58
CA LEU A 263 -10.41 11.82 30.94
C LEU A 263 -10.37 13.35 30.76
N VAL A 264 -10.55 13.81 29.54
CA VAL A 264 -10.53 15.24 29.21
C VAL A 264 -11.87 15.88 29.54
N TYR A 265 -11.82 16.98 30.29
CA TYR A 265 -12.95 17.88 30.49
C TYR A 265 -12.73 19.18 29.72
N PRO A 266 -13.79 19.95 29.41
CA PRO A 266 -13.66 21.25 28.74
C PRO A 266 -12.67 22.22 29.42
N ALA A 267 -12.38 22.04 30.71
CA ALA A 267 -11.42 22.86 31.46
C ALA A 267 -9.99 22.29 31.52
N THR A 268 -9.77 21.02 31.16
CA THR A 268 -8.48 20.33 31.41
C THR A 268 -7.32 20.79 30.51
N ILE A 269 -7.59 21.13 29.25
CA ILE A 269 -6.57 21.59 28.30
C ILE A 269 -6.83 23.07 27.99
N SER A 270 -5.84 23.94 28.13
CA SER A 270 -6.02 25.37 27.85
C SER A 270 -6.03 25.65 26.34
N TRP A 271 -6.57 26.80 25.93
CA TRP A 271 -6.50 27.23 24.52
C TRP A 271 -5.06 27.46 24.06
N ALA A 272 -4.16 27.87 24.96
CA ALA A 272 -2.74 27.99 24.66
C ALA A 272 -2.10 26.62 24.40
N ASP A 273 -2.52 25.58 25.15
CA ASP A 273 -2.02 24.22 24.95
C ASP A 273 -2.49 23.61 23.62
N LEU A 274 -3.69 23.96 23.16
CA LEU A 274 -4.23 23.55 21.85
C LEU A 274 -3.73 24.39 20.68
N ALA A 275 -3.33 25.64 20.92
CA ALA A 275 -2.75 26.51 19.90
C ALA A 275 -1.30 26.14 19.58
N ASN A 276 -0.58 25.61 20.58
CA ASN A 276 0.77 25.06 20.44
C ASN A 276 0.71 23.55 20.20
N LEU A 277 0.15 23.17 19.06
CA LEU A 277 0.34 21.82 18.50
C LEU A 277 1.72 21.80 17.85
N ASP A 278 2.72 21.40 18.61
CA ASP A 278 4.09 21.37 18.13
C ASP A 278 4.47 19.98 17.61
N VAL A 279 5.32 19.97 16.58
CA VAL A 279 6.05 18.79 16.13
C VAL A 279 7.38 18.79 16.89
N ALA A 280 7.31 18.60 18.20
CA ALA A 280 8.50 18.70 19.04
C ALA A 280 9.30 17.40 19.03
N GLU A 281 10.62 17.52 19.04
CA GLU A 281 11.52 16.42 19.34
C GLU A 281 11.30 15.98 20.80
N LEU A 282 10.80 14.76 20.99
CA LEU A 282 10.86 14.08 22.27
C LEU A 282 12.31 13.66 22.48
N GLY A 283 13.01 14.40 23.35
CA GLY A 283 14.40 14.15 23.73
C GLY A 283 14.57 12.92 24.61
#